data_AF-A0A8H5BLT2-F1
#
_entry.id   AF-A0A8H5BLT2-F1
#
_cell.length_a   1.000
_cell.length_b   1.000
_cell.length_c   1.000
_cell.angle_alpha   90.00
_cell.angle_beta   90.00
_cell.angle_gamma   90.00
#
_symmetry.space_group_name_H-M   'P 1'
#
loop_
_entity.id
_entity.type
_entity.pdbx_description
1 polymer ?
#
loop_
_entity_poly.entity_id
_entity_poly.type
_entity_poly.pdbx_seq_one_letter_code
_entity_poly.pdbx_strand_id
1 'polypeptide(L)'
;MDQHWDHSSEIHAIRPCHSDDAGDLVAVGGLHTVEILSVTSTECKCIASFHVGTRITAIAWSSATVSPRRSDNWRIQLAVATEDYALHLLSKTSTQVENIFPFGGGLSGHHGLINDMTFVGGWSDDSSRYVATVSDDKMLMVWDLSPPSEVRHTLGDDDSMSDGSPSPAPRAQPTAYVIPFAHPLTSISSHPQTSKEFLVSDCRGSVYLTDWRSDVIDSDDMDQELGGGALRHPNLVELVEPFSMAGSCMNFPVPWSGSTAWRADSVDIIGGVFGNRFAIWDLSKLRGGKPLHSYAGNLEGGHRFRWCRTYPEHFAISSQNPARGAVIQVYNLNFASAQPNPLVLSPRPQFVRDFDFLSLPGIPRIAAAVGKTLHVFAIGEE
;
A
#
# COMPACT_ATOMS: atom_id res chain seq x y z
N MET A 1 -25.52 -7.47 7.11
CA MET A 1 -25.82 -8.11 5.80
C MET A 1 -24.56 -8.07 4.97
N ASP A 2 -24.20 -9.22 4.41
CA ASP A 2 -23.05 -9.35 3.52
C ASP A 2 -23.41 -8.82 2.12
N GLN A 3 -22.45 -8.17 1.49
CA GLN A 3 -22.59 -7.55 0.18
C GLN A 3 -21.59 -8.16 -0.78
N HIS A 4 -21.95 -8.20 -2.06
CA HIS A 4 -21.08 -8.64 -3.12
C HIS A 4 -21.08 -7.63 -4.26
N TRP A 5 -19.94 -7.51 -4.94
CA TRP A 5 -19.79 -6.77 -6.18
C TRP A 5 -19.04 -7.62 -7.19
N ASP A 6 -19.61 -7.80 -8.38
CA ASP A 6 -18.99 -8.55 -9.46
C ASP A 6 -18.26 -7.61 -10.42
N HIS A 7 -16.96 -7.76 -10.49
CA HIS A 7 -16.10 -7.03 -11.41
C HIS A 7 -16.07 -7.72 -12.79
N SER A 8 -15.89 -6.93 -13.86
CA SER A 8 -15.89 -7.44 -15.24
C SER A 8 -14.77 -8.46 -15.53
N SER A 9 -13.62 -8.29 -14.88
CA SER A 9 -12.45 -9.18 -14.93
C SER A 9 -12.13 -9.80 -13.57
N GLU A 10 -11.13 -10.69 -13.52
CA GLU A 10 -10.51 -11.06 -12.25
C GLU A 10 -10.01 -9.81 -11.51
N ILE A 11 -10.19 -9.83 -10.18
CA ILE A 11 -9.74 -8.78 -9.27
C ILE A 11 -8.33 -9.17 -8.78
N HIS A 12 -7.39 -8.25 -8.95
CA HIS A 12 -5.98 -8.46 -8.62
C HIS A 12 -5.51 -7.66 -7.41
N ALA A 13 -6.10 -6.50 -7.17
CA ALA A 13 -5.79 -5.65 -6.03
C ALA A 13 -7.07 -5.00 -5.50
N ILE A 14 -7.17 -4.87 -4.18
CA ILE A 14 -8.20 -4.03 -3.56
C ILE A 14 -7.56 -3.13 -2.52
N ARG A 15 -8.13 -1.93 -2.35
CA ARG A 15 -7.73 -1.04 -1.27
C ARG A 15 -8.92 -0.23 -0.79
N PRO A 16 -9.44 -0.46 0.42
CA PRO A 16 -10.30 0.49 1.11
C PRO A 16 -9.57 1.81 1.34
N CYS A 17 -10.29 2.91 1.24
CA CYS A 17 -9.77 4.20 1.63
C CYS A 17 -9.84 4.33 3.15
N HIS A 18 -8.76 4.80 3.74
CA HIS A 18 -8.68 4.97 5.19
C HIS A 18 -8.58 6.43 5.63
N SER A 19 -8.76 7.38 4.70
CA SER A 19 -8.94 8.78 5.05
C SER A 19 -10.30 8.96 5.74
N ASP A 20 -10.36 9.80 6.76
CA ASP A 20 -11.59 10.06 7.54
C ASP A 20 -12.75 10.56 6.65
N ASP A 21 -12.41 11.32 5.61
CA ASP A 21 -13.35 11.88 4.64
C ASP A 21 -13.80 10.90 3.54
N ALA A 22 -13.29 9.67 3.52
CA ALA A 22 -13.60 8.71 2.47
C ALA A 22 -13.60 7.25 2.93
N GLY A 23 -13.81 6.99 4.23
CA GLY A 23 -13.81 5.62 4.79
C GLY A 23 -14.87 4.66 4.23
N ASP A 24 -15.81 5.16 3.42
CA ASP A 24 -16.80 4.35 2.69
C ASP A 24 -16.33 3.89 1.29
N LEU A 25 -15.18 4.37 0.82
CA LEU A 25 -14.70 4.05 -0.53
C LEU A 25 -13.80 2.82 -0.56
N VAL A 26 -13.94 2.01 -1.62
CA VAL A 26 -13.06 0.87 -1.92
C VAL A 26 -12.65 0.94 -3.39
N ALA A 27 -11.34 0.88 -3.64
CA ALA A 27 -10.81 0.73 -4.98
C ALA A 27 -10.64 -0.76 -5.30
N VAL A 28 -11.06 -1.16 -6.50
CA VAL A 28 -10.98 -2.52 -7.01
C VAL A 28 -10.24 -2.49 -8.34
N GLY A 29 -9.06 -3.10 -8.39
CA GLY A 29 -8.21 -3.19 -9.58
C GLY A 29 -8.36 -4.55 -10.26
N GLY A 30 -8.70 -4.52 -11.55
CA GLY A 30 -8.81 -5.71 -12.39
C GLY A 30 -7.70 -5.83 -13.44
N LEU A 31 -8.03 -6.42 -14.59
CA LEU A 31 -7.11 -6.62 -15.71
C LEU A 31 -6.87 -5.36 -16.53
N HIS A 32 -7.83 -4.45 -16.61
CA HIS A 32 -7.72 -3.23 -17.43
C HIS A 32 -8.36 -2.01 -16.78
N THR A 33 -9.03 -2.20 -15.64
CA THR A 33 -9.87 -1.19 -15.00
C THR A 33 -9.57 -1.07 -13.52
N VAL A 34 -9.78 0.15 -13.01
CA VAL A 34 -9.90 0.43 -11.58
C VAL A 34 -11.29 0.98 -11.34
N GLU A 35 -12.11 0.25 -10.60
CA GLU A 35 -13.44 0.67 -10.19
C GLU A 35 -13.41 1.21 -8.76
N ILE A 36 -14.09 2.32 -8.52
CA ILE A 36 -14.24 2.89 -7.18
C ILE A 36 -15.67 2.64 -6.71
N LEU A 37 -15.80 1.94 -5.60
CA LEU A 37 -17.07 1.58 -4.99
C LEU A 37 -17.31 2.43 -3.74
N SER A 38 -18.53 2.94 -3.56
CA SER A 38 -19.04 3.45 -2.28
C SER A 38 -19.80 2.33 -1.59
N VAL A 39 -19.35 1.98 -0.38
CA VAL A 39 -19.81 0.87 0.42
C VAL A 39 -20.45 1.39 1.70
N THR A 40 -21.67 0.96 1.97
CA THR A 40 -22.44 1.32 3.17
C THR A 40 -22.84 0.07 3.93
N SER A 41 -23.66 0.22 4.97
CA SER A 41 -24.19 -0.94 5.70
C SER A 41 -25.08 -1.84 4.83
N THR A 42 -25.71 -1.29 3.80
CA THR A 42 -26.75 -1.95 2.97
C THR A 42 -26.48 -1.97 1.46
N GLU A 43 -25.63 -1.09 0.95
CA GLU A 43 -25.40 -0.91 -0.49
C GLU A 43 -23.90 -0.87 -0.83
N CYS A 44 -23.53 -1.50 -1.94
CA CYS A 44 -22.23 -1.38 -2.60
C CYS A 44 -22.45 -0.91 -4.05
N LYS A 45 -21.93 0.27 -4.41
CA LYS A 45 -22.18 0.92 -5.71
C LYS A 45 -20.92 1.48 -6.33
N CYS A 46 -20.68 1.20 -7.61
CA CYS A 46 -19.62 1.82 -8.39
C CYS A 46 -19.94 3.30 -8.71
N ILE A 47 -18.99 4.19 -8.41
CA ILE A 47 -19.10 5.66 -8.56
C ILE A 47 -18.07 6.24 -9.55
N ALA A 48 -17.00 5.50 -9.85
CA ALA A 48 -16.01 5.88 -10.87
C ALA A 48 -15.37 4.63 -11.48
N SER A 49 -14.98 4.71 -12.75
CA SER A 49 -14.27 3.63 -13.44
C SER A 49 -13.18 4.20 -14.35
N PHE A 50 -11.94 3.76 -14.12
CA PHE A 50 -10.77 4.21 -14.87
C PHE A 50 -10.26 3.07 -15.76
N HIS A 51 -10.18 3.29 -17.07
CA HIS A 51 -9.63 2.34 -18.02
C HIS A 51 -8.13 2.54 -18.20
N VAL A 52 -7.34 1.85 -17.38
CA VAL A 52 -5.86 1.93 -17.38
C VAL A 52 -5.25 1.10 -18.51
N GLY A 53 -5.94 0.04 -18.96
CA GLY A 53 -5.54 -0.77 -20.12
C GLY A 53 -4.63 -1.96 -19.82
N THR A 54 -4.08 -2.06 -18.61
CA THR A 54 -3.17 -3.13 -18.17
C THR A 54 -3.50 -3.57 -16.74
N ARG A 55 -3.01 -4.75 -16.34
CA ARG A 55 -3.39 -5.39 -15.08
C ARG A 55 -2.89 -4.58 -13.90
N ILE A 56 -3.77 -4.33 -12.94
CA ILE A 56 -3.44 -3.60 -11.71
C ILE A 56 -2.72 -4.53 -10.74
N THR A 57 -1.59 -4.08 -10.18
CA THR A 57 -0.79 -4.85 -9.20
C THR A 57 -0.86 -4.27 -7.80
N ALA A 58 -0.94 -2.94 -7.66
CA ALA A 58 -1.04 -2.26 -6.38
C ALA A 58 -1.86 -0.97 -6.50
N ILE A 59 -2.47 -0.54 -5.39
CA ILE A 59 -3.32 0.65 -5.29
C ILE A 59 -3.01 1.39 -3.98
N ALA A 60 -2.86 2.72 -4.05
CA ALA A 60 -2.78 3.58 -2.87
C ALA A 60 -3.69 4.81 -2.98
N TRP A 61 -4.43 5.08 -1.91
CA TRP A 61 -5.28 6.25 -1.78
C TRP A 61 -4.50 7.48 -1.36
N SER A 62 -4.77 8.61 -2.01
CA SER A 62 -4.30 9.92 -1.55
C SER A 62 -5.10 10.35 -0.32
N SER A 63 -4.41 10.91 0.68
CA SER A 63 -5.03 11.49 1.89
C SER A 63 -6.06 12.56 1.57
N ALA A 64 -5.91 13.22 0.42
CA ALA A 64 -6.80 14.28 -0.01
C ALA A 64 -8.08 13.78 -0.72
N THR A 65 -8.34 12.47 -0.74
CA THR A 65 -9.62 11.91 -1.22
C THR A 65 -10.75 12.24 -0.26
N VAL A 66 -11.86 12.74 -0.81
CA VAL A 66 -13.11 13.07 -0.11
C VAL A 66 -14.25 12.34 -0.81
N SER A 67 -15.07 11.62 -0.05
CA SER A 67 -16.20 10.85 -0.57
C SER A 67 -17.36 11.75 -1.00
N PRO A 68 -18.10 11.38 -2.08
CA PRO A 68 -19.34 12.04 -2.47
C PRO A 68 -20.41 12.05 -1.36
N ARG A 69 -20.31 11.17 -0.37
CA ARG A 69 -21.23 11.15 0.79
C ARG A 69 -20.83 12.13 1.89
N ARG A 70 -19.61 12.65 1.88
CA ARG A 70 -19.09 13.62 2.87
C ARG A 70 -19.21 15.06 2.41
N SER A 71 -19.07 15.32 1.11
CA SER A 71 -19.09 16.68 0.56
C SER A 71 -19.62 16.71 -0.88
N ASP A 72 -20.28 17.80 -1.25
CA ASP A 72 -20.69 18.07 -2.63
C ASP A 72 -19.48 18.41 -3.54
N ASN A 73 -18.40 18.94 -2.95
CA ASN A 73 -17.13 19.19 -3.62
C ASN A 73 -16.14 18.05 -3.37
N TRP A 74 -16.61 16.82 -3.61
CA TRP A 74 -15.82 15.62 -3.42
C TRP A 74 -14.72 15.48 -4.49
N ARG A 75 -13.67 14.73 -4.12
CA ARG A 75 -12.54 14.40 -5.02
C ARG A 75 -12.06 12.99 -4.74
N ILE A 76 -11.88 12.22 -5.79
CA ILE A 76 -11.25 10.90 -5.77
C ILE A 76 -9.84 11.07 -6.30
N GLN A 77 -8.84 10.63 -5.54
CA GLN A 77 -7.46 10.62 -5.99
C GLN A 77 -6.71 9.40 -5.45
N LEU A 78 -6.11 8.63 -6.36
CA LEU A 78 -5.35 7.44 -6.01
C LEU A 78 -4.24 7.20 -7.03
N ALA A 79 -3.17 6.57 -6.60
CA ALA A 79 -2.11 6.08 -7.46
C ALA A 79 -2.28 4.56 -7.63
N VAL A 80 -2.02 4.07 -8.84
CA VAL A 80 -2.07 2.65 -9.15
C VAL A 80 -0.83 2.22 -9.91
N ALA A 81 -0.39 1.00 -9.64
CA ALA A 81 0.71 0.35 -10.33
C ALA A 81 0.19 -0.77 -11.23
N THR A 82 0.91 -1.00 -12.33
CA THR A 82 0.48 -1.91 -13.39
C THR A 82 1.54 -2.95 -13.73
N GLU A 83 1.12 -4.03 -14.40
CA GLU A 83 1.99 -5.16 -14.78
C GLU A 83 3.17 -4.75 -15.67
N ASP A 84 3.03 -3.69 -16.46
CA ASP A 84 4.08 -3.12 -17.32
C ASP A 84 5.01 -2.15 -16.56
N TYR A 85 5.00 -2.21 -15.22
CA TYR A 85 5.83 -1.42 -14.30
C TYR A 85 5.55 0.08 -14.32
N ALA A 86 4.49 0.52 -15.01
CA ALA A 86 4.07 1.92 -15.02
C ALA A 86 3.24 2.28 -13.78
N LEU A 87 3.15 3.58 -13.52
CA LEU A 87 2.31 4.16 -12.49
C LEU A 87 1.29 5.10 -13.13
N HIS A 88 0.12 5.19 -12.52
CA HIS A 88 -0.94 6.08 -12.97
C HIS A 88 -1.56 6.79 -11.78
N LEU A 89 -1.64 8.12 -11.87
CA LEU A 89 -2.40 8.93 -10.92
C LEU A 89 -3.81 9.11 -11.49
N LEU A 90 -4.78 8.51 -10.80
CA LEU A 90 -6.18 8.55 -11.15
C LEU A 90 -6.87 9.65 -10.35
N SER A 91 -7.67 10.46 -11.02
CA SER A 91 -8.41 11.54 -10.37
C SER A 91 -9.80 11.74 -10.96
N LYS A 92 -10.78 12.03 -10.10
CA LYS A 92 -12.13 12.46 -10.50
C LYS A 92 -12.64 13.46 -9.48
N THR A 93 -13.35 14.50 -9.91
CA THR A 93 -13.98 15.47 -9.01
C THR A 93 -15.49 15.51 -9.26
N SER A 94 -16.24 16.24 -8.43
CA SER A 94 -17.68 16.42 -8.64
C SER A 94 -18.04 17.10 -9.97
N THR A 95 -17.09 17.83 -10.59
CA THR A 95 -17.30 18.58 -11.83
C THR A 95 -16.54 18.02 -13.03
N GLN A 96 -15.45 17.28 -12.80
CA GLN A 96 -14.60 16.74 -13.85
C GLN A 96 -14.75 15.23 -13.96
N VAL A 97 -14.72 14.75 -15.20
CA VAL A 97 -14.69 13.32 -15.52
C VAL A 97 -13.38 12.68 -15.06
N GLU A 98 -13.36 11.35 -15.10
CA GLU A 98 -12.18 10.53 -14.84
C GLU A 98 -10.98 11.00 -15.67
N ASN A 99 -9.88 11.28 -14.97
CA ASN A 99 -8.60 11.63 -15.56
C ASN A 99 -7.52 10.62 -15.11
N ILE A 100 -6.69 10.22 -16.06
CA ILE A 100 -5.60 9.24 -15.87
C ILE A 100 -4.30 9.93 -16.29
N PHE A 101 -3.39 10.09 -15.33
CA PHE A 101 -2.08 10.69 -15.58
C PHE A 101 -0.98 9.63 -15.41
N PRO A 102 -0.39 9.11 -16.50
CA PRO A 102 0.68 8.13 -16.43
C PRO A 102 2.00 8.77 -15.99
N PHE A 103 2.78 8.05 -15.18
CA PHE A 103 4.13 8.43 -14.74
C PHE A 103 4.96 7.18 -14.39
N GLY A 104 6.25 7.38 -14.11
CA GLY A 104 7.09 6.34 -13.50
C GLY A 104 7.22 5.03 -14.28
N GLY A 105 7.12 5.08 -15.62
CA GLY A 105 7.41 3.94 -16.51
C GLY A 105 8.72 4.12 -17.28
N GLY A 106 9.09 3.12 -18.08
CA GLY A 106 10.26 3.18 -18.97
C GLY A 106 11.59 3.22 -18.22
N LEU A 107 12.44 4.23 -18.53
CA LEU A 107 13.76 4.38 -17.91
C LEU A 107 13.73 5.13 -16.57
N SER A 108 12.61 5.78 -16.25
CA SER A 108 12.48 6.61 -15.04
C SER A 108 11.86 5.88 -13.85
N GLY A 109 11.47 4.61 -14.01
CA GLY A 109 10.72 3.87 -13.01
C GLY A 109 11.24 2.48 -12.72
N HIS A 110 10.36 1.65 -12.15
CA HIS A 110 10.71 0.30 -11.77
C HIS A 110 11.03 -0.59 -12.98
N HIS A 111 11.91 -1.56 -12.77
CA HIS A 111 12.27 -2.58 -13.75
C HIS A 111 11.80 -3.98 -13.34
N GLY A 112 10.85 -4.05 -12.41
CA GLY A 112 10.23 -5.26 -11.89
C GLY A 112 8.81 -4.99 -11.43
N LEU A 113 8.07 -6.06 -11.13
CA LEU A 113 6.69 -5.94 -10.67
C LEU A 113 6.62 -5.14 -9.37
N ILE A 114 5.74 -4.15 -9.36
CA ILE A 114 5.44 -3.34 -8.17
C ILE A 114 4.47 -4.15 -7.31
N ASN A 115 4.93 -4.53 -6.13
CA ASN A 115 4.26 -5.48 -5.23
C ASN A 115 3.29 -4.80 -4.26
N ASP A 116 3.62 -3.58 -3.83
CA ASP A 116 2.79 -2.77 -2.94
C ASP A 116 3.15 -1.28 -3.09
N MET A 117 2.24 -0.42 -2.63
CA MET A 117 2.44 1.02 -2.67
C MET A 117 1.64 1.73 -1.59
N THR A 118 2.09 2.94 -1.21
CA THR A 118 1.39 3.77 -0.22
C THR A 118 1.66 5.25 -0.49
N PHE A 119 0.70 6.12 -0.21
CA PHE A 119 1.01 7.54 -0.01
C PHE A 119 1.78 7.71 1.30
N VAL A 120 2.57 8.78 1.39
CA VAL A 120 3.24 9.16 2.63
C VAL A 120 2.20 9.44 3.72
N GLY A 121 2.45 8.91 4.91
CA GLY A 121 1.57 9.05 6.06
C GLY A 121 1.83 10.29 6.90
N GLY A 122 1.29 10.29 8.11
CA GLY A 122 1.36 11.41 9.05
C GLY A 122 0.40 12.55 8.72
N TRP A 123 0.46 13.61 9.52
CA TRP A 123 -0.44 14.77 9.43
C TRP A 123 0.12 15.95 8.62
N SER A 124 1.14 15.70 7.80
CA SER A 124 1.71 16.75 6.96
C SER A 124 0.80 17.00 5.75
N ASP A 125 0.69 18.26 5.35
CA ASP A 125 0.03 18.67 4.10
C ASP A 125 0.66 18.01 2.86
N ASP A 126 1.93 17.58 2.96
CA ASP A 126 2.65 16.85 1.93
C ASP A 126 2.25 15.37 1.79
N SER A 127 1.38 14.84 2.66
CA SER A 127 0.96 13.42 2.62
C SER A 127 0.32 13.01 1.29
N SER A 128 -0.29 13.96 0.56
CA SER A 128 -0.87 13.74 -0.76
C SER A 128 0.09 13.99 -1.93
N ARG A 129 1.31 14.48 -1.65
CA ARG A 129 2.33 14.81 -2.65
C ARG A 129 3.23 13.63 -2.98
N TYR A 130 3.52 12.79 -1.99
CA TYR A 130 4.52 11.73 -2.12
C TYR A 130 3.89 10.33 -2.11
N VAL A 131 4.31 9.49 -3.06
CA VAL A 131 3.90 8.08 -3.16
C VAL A 131 5.14 7.20 -3.09
N ALA A 132 5.11 6.15 -2.30
CA ALA A 132 6.16 5.16 -2.23
C ALA A 132 5.74 3.83 -2.86
N THR A 133 6.65 3.21 -3.59
CA THR A 133 6.46 1.94 -4.31
C THR A 133 7.60 0.97 -4.01
N VAL A 134 7.27 -0.31 -3.90
CA VAL A 134 8.23 -1.40 -3.66
C VAL A 134 8.11 -2.48 -4.71
N SER A 135 9.24 -3.05 -5.15
CA SER A 135 9.29 -3.89 -6.34
C SER A 135 10.26 -5.07 -6.26
N ASP A 136 10.06 -6.02 -7.17
CA ASP A 136 10.96 -7.14 -7.44
C ASP A 136 12.36 -6.71 -7.90
N ASP A 137 12.50 -5.49 -8.42
CA ASP A 137 13.79 -4.89 -8.79
C ASP A 137 14.65 -4.49 -7.57
N LYS A 138 14.16 -4.76 -6.35
CA LYS A 138 14.81 -4.49 -5.07
C LYS A 138 14.93 -3.00 -4.76
N MET A 139 14.12 -2.17 -5.40
CA MET A 139 14.09 -0.73 -5.16
C MET A 139 12.84 -0.35 -4.39
N LEU A 140 13.03 0.54 -3.42
CA LEU A 140 11.99 1.43 -2.92
C LEU A 140 12.13 2.76 -3.69
N MET A 141 11.06 3.22 -4.33
CA MET A 141 11.03 4.54 -4.96
C MET A 141 10.01 5.43 -4.28
N VAL A 142 10.40 6.66 -3.94
CA VAL A 142 9.52 7.70 -3.39
C VAL A 142 9.34 8.80 -4.44
N TRP A 143 8.13 8.91 -4.95
CA TRP A 143 7.73 9.77 -6.06
C TRP A 143 7.18 11.11 -5.55
N ASP A 144 7.77 12.21 -5.97
CA ASP A 144 7.18 13.55 -5.83
C ASP A 144 6.19 13.79 -6.98
N LEU A 145 4.88 13.83 -6.68
CA LEU A 145 3.83 14.03 -7.67
C LEU A 145 3.63 15.49 -8.12
N SER A 146 4.29 16.42 -7.43
CA SER A 146 4.22 17.87 -7.66
C SER A 146 5.60 18.51 -7.54
N PRO A 147 6.58 18.11 -8.37
CA PRO A 147 7.89 18.72 -8.33
C PRO A 147 7.79 20.19 -8.76
N PRO A 148 8.70 21.06 -8.26
CA PRO A 148 8.78 22.44 -8.73
C PRO A 148 8.87 22.44 -10.25
N SER A 149 7.96 23.17 -10.91
CA SER A 149 8.09 23.37 -12.36
C SER A 149 9.40 24.12 -12.56
N GLU A 150 10.35 23.55 -13.32
CA GLU A 150 11.59 24.24 -13.67
C GLU A 150 11.19 25.61 -14.23
N VAL A 151 11.47 26.67 -13.47
CA VAL A 151 11.43 28.03 -13.99
C VAL A 151 12.44 28.00 -15.11
N ARG A 152 11.98 28.03 -16.37
CA ARG A 152 12.85 28.21 -17.52
C ARG A 152 13.72 29.41 -17.21
N HIS A 153 14.97 29.19 -16.83
CA HIS A 153 15.99 30.22 -16.85
C HIS A 153 16.19 30.52 -18.34
N THR A 154 15.36 31.42 -18.87
CA THR A 154 15.56 32.09 -20.14
C THR A 154 16.79 32.97 -19.97
N LEU A 155 17.96 32.36 -20.12
CA LEU A 155 19.17 33.06 -20.47
C LEU A 155 19.01 33.47 -21.95
N GLY A 156 18.77 34.76 -22.18
CA GLY A 156 19.01 35.41 -23.46
C GLY A 156 17.80 35.54 -24.40
N ASP A 157 17.57 36.79 -24.78
CA ASP A 157 17.04 37.26 -26.05
C ASP A 157 15.52 37.22 -26.33
N ASP A 158 14.96 38.40 -26.08
CA ASP A 158 14.43 39.32 -27.11
C ASP A 158 12.91 39.41 -27.28
N ASP A 159 12.51 40.67 -27.28
CA ASP A 159 11.17 41.23 -27.26
C ASP A 159 10.43 40.85 -28.55
N SER A 160 9.45 39.95 -28.45
CA SER A 160 8.40 39.88 -29.46
C SER A 160 7.06 39.44 -28.87
N MET A 161 6.17 40.44 -28.78
CA MET A 161 4.74 40.31 -28.53
C MET A 161 4.11 39.26 -29.45
N SER A 162 3.66 38.14 -28.89
CA SER A 162 2.59 37.34 -29.47
C SER A 162 1.48 37.15 -28.44
N ASP A 163 0.37 37.82 -28.73
CA ASP A 163 -0.89 37.77 -28.00
C ASP A 163 -1.58 36.44 -28.34
N GLY A 164 -1.18 35.39 -27.63
CA GLY A 164 -1.79 34.06 -27.68
C GLY A 164 -2.14 33.66 -26.27
N SER A 165 -3.43 33.42 -26.00
CA SER A 165 -3.93 32.93 -24.72
C SER A 165 -3.04 31.78 -24.21
N PRO A 166 -2.46 31.85 -22.99
CA PRO A 166 -1.56 30.80 -22.53
C PRO A 166 -2.34 29.50 -22.39
N SER A 167 -2.05 28.54 -23.26
CA SER A 167 -2.42 27.15 -23.02
C SER A 167 -1.86 26.75 -21.64
N PRO A 168 -2.64 26.11 -20.75
CA PRO A 168 -2.16 25.73 -19.44
C PRO A 168 -0.88 24.89 -19.61
N ALA A 169 0.16 25.24 -18.86
CA ALA A 169 1.42 24.53 -18.91
C ALA A 169 1.18 23.03 -18.62
N PRO A 170 1.85 22.12 -19.35
CA PRO A 170 1.73 20.69 -19.08
C PRO A 170 2.16 20.39 -17.65
N ARG A 171 1.41 19.52 -16.95
CA ARG A 171 1.75 19.09 -15.60
C ARG A 171 3.17 18.51 -15.57
N ALA A 172 3.97 18.96 -14.62
CA ALA A 172 5.32 18.44 -14.42
C ALA A 172 5.30 16.91 -14.16
N GLN A 173 6.25 16.20 -14.75
CA GLN A 173 6.39 14.76 -14.55
C GLN A 173 6.93 14.48 -13.14
N PRO A 174 6.35 13.50 -12.40
CA PRO A 174 6.85 13.11 -11.10
C PRO A 174 8.32 12.67 -11.13
N THR A 175 9.05 13.00 -10.08
CA THR A 175 10.46 12.59 -9.88
C THR A 175 10.56 11.56 -8.77
N ALA A 176 11.52 10.63 -8.87
CA ALA A 176 11.70 9.56 -7.89
C ALA A 176 13.01 9.72 -7.10
N TYR A 177 12.93 9.56 -5.79
CA TYR A 177 14.07 9.23 -4.94
C TYR A 177 14.15 7.71 -4.76
N VAL A 178 15.34 7.13 -4.98
CA VAL A 178 15.51 5.67 -5.09
C VAL A 178 16.38 5.15 -3.95
N ILE A 179 15.88 4.13 -3.24
CA ILE A 179 16.58 3.46 -2.14
C ILE A 179 16.76 1.98 -2.49
N PRO A 180 18.00 1.49 -2.66
CA PRO A 180 18.26 0.09 -3.00
C PRO A 180 18.22 -0.84 -1.78
N PHE A 181 17.71 -2.05 -1.98
CA PHE A 181 17.68 -3.13 -1.00
C PHE A 181 18.40 -4.39 -1.53
N ALA A 182 18.78 -5.28 -0.62
CA ALA A 182 19.47 -6.52 -0.99
C ALA A 182 18.56 -7.53 -1.72
N HIS A 183 17.26 -7.47 -1.46
CA HIS A 183 16.27 -8.48 -1.84
C HIS A 183 14.98 -7.83 -2.38
N PRO A 184 14.21 -8.55 -3.23
CA PRO A 184 12.89 -8.13 -3.68
C PRO A 184 11.99 -7.70 -2.52
N LEU A 185 11.30 -6.59 -2.68
CA LEU A 185 10.45 -6.00 -1.64
C LEU A 185 8.99 -6.39 -1.86
N THR A 186 8.30 -6.78 -0.79
CA THR A 186 6.99 -7.46 -0.86
C THR A 186 5.84 -6.62 -0.32
N SER A 187 6.07 -5.76 0.67
CA SER A 187 5.05 -4.86 1.20
C SER A 187 5.62 -3.56 1.74
N ILE A 188 4.79 -2.53 1.76
CA ILE A 188 5.12 -1.21 2.31
C ILE A 188 3.94 -0.63 3.08
N SER A 189 4.24 0.02 4.20
CA SER A 189 3.27 0.80 4.97
C SER A 189 3.90 2.11 5.42
N SER A 190 3.19 3.22 5.20
CA SER A 190 3.56 4.51 5.78
C SER A 190 3.47 4.47 7.29
N HIS A 191 4.38 5.16 7.98
CA HIS A 191 4.25 5.38 9.40
C HIS A 191 2.97 6.18 9.71
N PRO A 192 2.18 5.80 10.74
CA PRO A 192 0.88 6.41 10.97
C PRO A 192 0.95 7.85 11.49
N GLN A 193 2.09 8.26 12.08
CA GLN A 193 2.23 9.59 12.69
C GLN A 193 3.26 10.50 12.01
N THR A 194 4.19 9.95 11.22
CA THR A 194 5.30 10.70 10.62
C THR A 194 5.26 10.56 9.11
N SER A 195 5.73 11.59 8.40
CA SER A 195 5.81 11.61 6.93
C SER A 195 7.19 11.16 6.42
N LYS A 196 8.07 10.70 7.31
CA LYS A 196 9.49 10.42 7.02
C LYS A 196 9.79 8.93 6.91
N GLU A 197 8.98 8.09 7.54
CA GLU A 197 9.34 6.69 7.75
C GLU A 197 8.37 5.76 7.02
N PHE A 198 8.94 4.71 6.43
CA PHE A 198 8.22 3.58 5.88
C PHE A 198 8.59 2.31 6.61
N LEU A 199 7.62 1.42 6.77
CA LEU A 199 7.85 0.03 7.09
C LEU A 199 7.87 -0.76 5.78
N VAL A 200 8.96 -1.46 5.52
CA VAL A 200 9.20 -2.17 4.26
C VAL A 200 9.56 -3.61 4.58
N SER A 201 8.93 -4.59 3.94
CA SER A 201 9.33 -6.01 4.06
C SER A 201 9.94 -6.52 2.78
N ASP A 202 10.89 -7.44 2.90
CA ASP A 202 11.44 -8.18 1.76
C ASP A 202 10.81 -9.57 1.61
N CYS A 203 11.25 -10.31 0.59
CA CYS A 203 10.79 -11.68 0.32
C CYS A 203 11.47 -12.76 1.17
N ARG A 204 12.42 -12.39 2.05
CA ARG A 204 13.21 -13.32 2.88
C ARG A 204 12.85 -13.28 4.35
N GLY A 205 12.06 -12.31 4.80
CA GLY A 205 11.64 -12.17 6.20
C GLY A 205 12.35 -11.06 6.95
N SER A 206 13.07 -10.18 6.26
CA SER A 206 13.54 -8.93 6.84
C SER A 206 12.47 -7.85 6.70
N VAL A 207 12.40 -7.00 7.72
CA VAL A 207 11.49 -5.86 7.80
C VAL A 207 12.29 -4.66 8.23
N TYR A 208 12.25 -3.60 7.44
CA TYR A 208 13.03 -2.39 7.60
C TYR A 208 12.13 -1.23 7.99
N LEU A 209 12.58 -0.44 8.96
CA LEU A 209 12.10 0.91 9.18
C LEU A 209 13.03 1.85 8.43
N THR A 210 12.53 2.48 7.36
CA THR A 210 13.33 3.29 6.43
C THR A 210 12.91 4.75 6.52
N ASP A 211 13.83 5.64 6.90
CA ASP A 211 13.68 7.10 6.77
C ASP A 211 14.12 7.52 5.36
N TRP A 212 13.16 7.95 4.55
CA TRP A 212 13.44 8.36 3.17
C TRP A 212 13.85 9.83 3.06
N ARG A 213 13.76 10.61 4.15
CA ARG A 213 14.15 12.03 4.18
C ARG A 213 15.53 12.26 4.83
N SER A 214 16.22 11.20 5.28
CA SER A 214 17.50 11.31 6.00
C SER A 214 18.57 12.07 5.21
N ASP A 215 18.60 11.91 3.89
CA ASP A 215 19.63 12.48 3.03
C ASP A 215 19.28 13.89 2.52
N VAL A 216 18.00 14.28 2.60
CA VAL A 216 17.48 15.53 2.03
C VAL A 216 17.69 16.73 2.96
N ILE A 217 17.81 16.49 4.28
CA ILE A 217 17.86 17.56 5.29
C ILE A 217 19.31 17.98 5.60
N ASP A 218 20.29 17.10 5.42
CA ASP A 218 21.68 17.37 5.79
C ASP A 218 22.54 17.88 4.61
N SER A 219 22.01 17.95 3.38
CA SER A 219 22.77 18.42 2.20
C SER A 219 22.99 19.93 2.13
N ASP A 220 22.21 20.71 2.87
CA ASP A 220 22.26 22.18 2.81
C ASP A 220 23.20 22.81 3.86
N ASP A 221 23.65 22.08 4.89
CA ASP A 221 24.36 22.70 6.03
C ASP A 221 25.76 22.14 6.39
N MET A 222 26.25 21.00 5.88
CA MET A 222 27.63 20.56 6.21
C MET A 222 28.31 19.72 5.10
N ASP A 223 29.52 20.15 4.72
CA ASP A 223 30.64 19.36 4.19
C ASP A 223 30.76 19.10 2.66
N GLN A 224 31.04 20.18 1.92
CA GLN A 224 32.25 20.17 1.07
C GLN A 224 33.47 20.10 2.00
N GLU A 225 33.92 18.90 2.42
CA GLU A 225 35.36 18.68 2.71
C GLU A 225 35.77 17.25 3.11
N LEU A 226 34.86 16.31 3.37
CA LEU A 226 35.26 14.91 3.61
C LEU A 226 34.31 13.98 2.86
N GLY A 227 34.86 13.22 1.89
CA GLY A 227 34.14 12.27 1.03
C GLY A 227 33.52 11.09 1.79
N GLY A 228 32.51 11.36 2.62
CA GLY A 228 31.84 10.43 3.53
C GLY A 228 30.31 10.37 3.38
N GLY A 229 29.73 10.99 2.35
CA GLY A 229 28.28 11.01 2.09
C GLY A 229 27.64 9.67 1.70
N ALA A 230 28.36 8.54 1.86
CA ALA A 230 27.92 7.20 1.46
C ALA A 230 27.63 6.25 2.64
N LEU A 231 27.61 6.75 3.88
CA LEU A 231 27.60 5.88 5.08
C LEU A 231 26.36 5.97 5.98
N ARG A 232 25.39 6.85 5.72
CA ARG A 232 24.10 6.75 6.40
C ARG A 232 23.16 5.90 5.55
N HIS A 233 22.90 4.68 6.00
CA HIS A 233 21.84 3.87 5.43
C HIS A 233 20.50 4.48 5.84
N PRO A 234 19.54 4.66 4.92
CA PRO A 234 18.20 5.16 5.26
C PRO A 234 17.42 4.20 6.17
N ASN A 235 17.93 2.98 6.41
CA ASN A 235 17.33 2.01 7.32
C ASN A 235 17.70 2.31 8.77
N LEU A 236 16.71 2.73 9.56
CA LEU A 236 16.82 3.02 10.99
C LEU A 236 16.84 1.74 11.85
N VAL A 237 15.97 0.77 11.52
CA VAL A 237 15.78 -0.47 12.29
C VAL A 237 15.58 -1.64 11.33
N GLU A 238 16.21 -2.78 11.63
CA GLU A 238 15.94 -4.05 10.96
C GLU A 238 15.32 -5.03 11.95
N LEU A 239 14.15 -5.54 11.60
CA LEU A 239 13.44 -6.62 12.27
C LEU A 239 13.51 -7.86 11.39
N VAL A 240 13.47 -9.03 12.01
CA VAL A 240 13.66 -10.30 11.31
C VAL A 240 12.65 -11.31 11.78
N GLU A 241 11.97 -11.98 10.84
CA GLU A 241 11.27 -13.24 11.08
C GLU A 241 12.28 -14.40 10.90
N PRO A 242 12.76 -15.03 11.99
CA PRO A 242 13.93 -15.89 11.90
C PRO A 242 13.71 -17.16 11.09
N PHE A 243 12.47 -17.66 11.01
CA PHE A 243 12.18 -18.93 10.32
C PHE A 243 12.18 -18.75 8.80
N SER A 244 11.57 -17.67 8.31
CA SER A 244 11.59 -17.25 6.92
C SER A 244 13.02 -16.93 6.47
N MET A 245 13.78 -16.21 7.31
CA MET A 245 15.17 -15.90 7.00
C MET A 245 16.02 -17.18 6.92
N ALA A 246 15.87 -18.09 7.89
CA ALA A 246 16.57 -19.37 7.87
C ALA A 246 16.15 -20.23 6.67
N GLY A 247 14.85 -20.28 6.35
CA GLY A 247 14.32 -21.00 5.19
C GLY A 247 14.91 -20.49 3.87
N SER A 248 15.06 -19.17 3.75
CA SER A 248 15.66 -18.51 2.60
C SER A 248 17.15 -18.83 2.44
N CYS A 249 17.90 -18.94 3.54
CA CYS A 249 19.31 -19.34 3.51
C CYS A 249 19.51 -20.81 3.13
N MET A 250 18.53 -21.66 3.42
CA MET A 250 18.59 -23.11 3.16
C MET A 250 18.02 -23.49 1.78
N ASN A 251 17.68 -22.51 0.94
CA ASN A 251 17.06 -22.69 -0.38
C ASN A 251 15.80 -23.58 -0.34
N PHE A 252 15.02 -23.52 0.74
CA PHE A 252 13.70 -24.14 0.71
C PHE A 252 12.82 -23.40 -0.31
N PRO A 253 12.04 -24.12 -1.15
CA PRO A 253 11.12 -23.50 -2.08
C PRO A 253 9.89 -22.99 -1.31
N VAL A 254 10.06 -21.90 -0.57
CA VAL A 254 8.95 -21.16 0.04
C VAL A 254 8.52 -20.09 -0.96
N PRO A 255 7.23 -20.00 -1.33
CA PRO A 255 6.73 -18.91 -2.15
C PRO A 255 7.12 -17.57 -1.52
N TRP A 256 7.52 -16.58 -2.33
CA TRP A 256 7.76 -15.23 -1.84
C TRP A 256 6.53 -14.75 -1.08
N SER A 257 6.73 -14.43 0.18
CA SER A 257 5.68 -14.05 1.11
C SER A 257 6.27 -13.05 2.08
N GLY A 258 5.49 -12.04 2.38
CA GLY A 258 5.90 -10.93 3.23
C GLY A 258 4.82 -9.88 3.13
N SER A 259 4.06 -9.74 4.21
CA SER A 259 3.13 -8.63 4.34
C SER A 259 3.20 -8.15 5.77
N THR A 260 3.58 -6.89 5.95
CA THR A 260 3.69 -6.23 7.24
C THR A 260 2.80 -5.00 7.29
N ALA A 261 2.36 -4.64 8.48
CA ALA A 261 1.57 -3.45 8.71
C ALA A 261 1.75 -2.92 10.13
N TRP A 262 1.64 -1.60 10.28
CA TRP A 262 1.52 -0.93 11.57
C TRP A 262 0.17 -1.17 12.19
N ARG A 263 0.15 -1.37 13.50
CA ARG A 263 -1.08 -1.30 14.27
C ARG A 263 -1.60 0.15 14.23
N ALA A 264 -2.90 0.32 14.02
CA ALA A 264 -3.48 1.64 13.72
C ALA A 264 -3.36 2.65 14.87
N ASP A 265 -3.40 2.20 16.12
CA ASP A 265 -3.37 3.01 17.35
C ASP A 265 -2.00 3.04 18.02
N SER A 266 -1.00 2.33 17.50
CA SER A 266 0.32 2.21 18.14
C SER A 266 1.45 2.20 17.12
N VAL A 267 2.35 3.16 17.25
CA VAL A 267 3.60 3.26 16.48
C VAL A 267 4.65 2.25 16.88
N ASP A 268 4.46 1.52 17.98
CA ASP A 268 5.44 0.54 18.44
C ASP A 268 5.10 -0.88 17.97
N ILE A 269 3.85 -1.14 17.59
CA ILE A 269 3.39 -2.50 17.29
C ILE A 269 3.32 -2.71 15.78
N ILE A 270 4.12 -3.67 15.33
CA ILE A 270 4.14 -4.13 13.95
C ILE A 270 3.67 -5.58 13.92
N GLY A 271 2.81 -5.90 12.96
CA GLY A 271 2.42 -7.26 12.66
C GLY A 271 2.83 -7.63 11.26
N GLY A 272 3.08 -8.91 11.02
CA GLY A 272 3.34 -9.40 9.68
C GLY A 272 3.18 -10.89 9.52
N VAL A 273 3.10 -11.32 8.27
CA VAL A 273 3.01 -12.72 7.87
C VAL A 273 4.12 -13.06 6.89
N PHE A 274 4.77 -14.20 7.12
CA PHE A 274 5.84 -14.75 6.31
C PHE A 274 5.66 -16.26 6.19
N GLY A 275 5.34 -16.74 4.99
CA GLY A 275 5.12 -18.16 4.73
C GLY A 275 3.96 -18.71 5.57
N ASN A 276 4.24 -19.68 6.44
CA ASN A 276 3.23 -20.31 7.31
C ASN A 276 3.16 -19.72 8.72
N ARG A 277 3.78 -18.56 8.95
CA ARG A 277 3.87 -17.93 10.27
C ARG A 277 3.42 -16.49 10.22
N PHE A 278 2.91 -16.02 11.36
CA PHE A 278 2.82 -14.59 11.62
C PHE A 278 3.71 -14.22 12.79
N ALA A 279 4.13 -12.97 12.80
CA ALA A 279 5.01 -12.40 13.80
C ALA A 279 4.49 -11.02 14.22
N ILE A 280 4.60 -10.73 15.50
CA ILE A 280 4.28 -9.43 16.10
C ILE A 280 5.55 -8.90 16.76
N TRP A 281 5.95 -7.70 16.39
CA TRP A 281 7.06 -6.97 16.97
C TRP A 281 6.54 -5.81 17.84
N ASP A 282 7.30 -5.50 18.88
CA ASP A 282 7.10 -4.34 19.75
C ASP A 282 8.41 -3.55 19.76
N LEU A 283 8.43 -2.39 19.11
CA LEU A 283 9.59 -1.52 18.97
C LEU A 283 10.03 -0.92 20.31
N SER A 284 9.15 -0.86 21.31
CA SER A 284 9.55 -0.48 22.67
C SER A 284 10.38 -1.58 23.35
N LYS A 285 10.36 -2.81 22.83
CA LYS A 285 11.02 -4.00 23.37
C LYS A 285 11.82 -4.73 22.30
N LEU A 286 12.73 -4.03 21.64
CA LEU A 286 13.60 -4.60 20.62
C LEU A 286 14.50 -5.70 21.20
N ARG A 287 14.24 -6.96 20.81
CA ARG A 287 15.04 -8.14 21.19
C ARG A 287 16.07 -8.47 20.11
N GLY A 288 16.85 -7.46 19.71
CA GLY A 288 17.76 -7.56 18.55
C GLY A 288 17.00 -7.87 17.25
N GLY A 289 15.88 -7.18 17.01
CA GLY A 289 15.04 -7.35 15.82
C GLY A 289 14.10 -8.56 15.81
N LYS A 290 14.17 -9.44 16.82
CA LYS A 290 13.29 -10.62 16.91
C LYS A 290 11.87 -10.25 17.34
N PRO A 291 10.84 -10.99 16.88
CA PRO A 291 9.47 -10.74 17.25
C PRO A 291 9.22 -11.04 18.73
N LEU A 292 8.25 -10.30 19.31
CA LEU A 292 7.73 -10.57 20.65
C LEU A 292 6.89 -11.85 20.65
N HIS A 293 6.07 -12.04 19.61
CA HIS A 293 5.26 -13.22 19.38
C HIS A 293 5.48 -13.74 17.96
N SER A 294 5.68 -15.05 17.81
CA SER A 294 5.66 -15.72 16.50
C SER A 294 4.82 -16.98 16.64
N TYR A 295 3.91 -17.20 15.69
CA TYR A 295 3.00 -18.33 15.72
C TYR A 295 2.92 -18.99 14.34
N ALA A 296 2.93 -20.31 14.34
CA ALA A 296 3.03 -21.16 13.15
C ALA A 296 1.82 -22.08 13.03
N GLY A 297 0.63 -21.57 13.32
CA GLY A 297 -0.58 -22.36 13.37
C GLY A 297 -0.98 -22.98 12.02
N ASN A 298 -2.29 -23.17 11.85
CA ASN A 298 -2.88 -23.74 10.64
C ASN A 298 -2.83 -22.81 9.40
N LEU A 299 -1.86 -21.89 9.37
CA LEU A 299 -1.66 -20.96 8.28
C LEU A 299 -0.74 -21.63 7.25
N GLU A 300 -1.25 -21.97 6.08
CA GLU A 300 -0.42 -22.48 4.98
C GLU A 300 -0.38 -21.44 3.87
N GLY A 301 0.80 -20.92 3.51
CA GLY A 301 0.94 -19.93 2.44
C GLY A 301 0.25 -18.59 2.77
N GLY A 302 0.55 -18.04 3.94
CA GLY A 302 0.13 -16.71 4.35
C GLY A 302 0.52 -15.66 3.29
N HIS A 303 -0.43 -14.79 2.95
CA HIS A 303 -0.29 -13.84 1.86
C HIS A 303 -0.38 -12.40 2.33
N ARG A 304 -1.55 -11.96 2.82
CA ARG A 304 -1.74 -10.61 3.32
C ARG A 304 -1.93 -10.61 4.83
N PHE A 305 -1.34 -9.63 5.50
CA PHE A 305 -1.56 -9.31 6.91
C PHE A 305 -2.17 -7.91 6.99
N ARG A 306 -3.29 -7.77 7.72
CA ARG A 306 -3.96 -6.48 7.92
C ARG A 306 -4.42 -6.32 9.36
N TRP A 307 -4.14 -5.17 9.94
CA TRP A 307 -4.71 -4.76 11.22
C TRP A 307 -6.13 -4.22 11.01
N CYS A 308 -7.02 -4.54 11.94
CA CYS A 308 -8.31 -3.87 11.99
C CYS A 308 -8.12 -2.46 12.54
N ARG A 309 -8.58 -1.44 11.81
CA ARG A 309 -8.43 -0.04 12.25
C ARG A 309 -9.43 0.39 13.31
N THR A 310 -10.65 -0.15 13.26
CA THR A 310 -11.73 0.20 14.19
C THR A 310 -11.61 -0.54 15.52
N TYR A 311 -10.97 -1.71 15.52
CA TYR A 311 -10.72 -2.56 16.68
C TYR A 311 -9.26 -3.05 16.65
N PRO A 312 -8.30 -2.23 17.10
CA PRO A 312 -6.86 -2.45 16.88
C PRO A 312 -6.28 -3.72 17.53
N GLU A 313 -7.00 -4.34 18.46
CA GLU A 313 -6.64 -5.64 19.00
C GLU A 313 -6.88 -6.80 18.03
N HIS A 314 -7.61 -6.59 16.93
CA HIS A 314 -7.87 -7.60 15.91
C HIS A 314 -6.97 -7.42 14.69
N PHE A 315 -6.56 -8.55 14.11
CA PHE A 315 -5.90 -8.59 12.81
C PHE A 315 -6.37 -9.81 12.04
N ALA A 316 -6.19 -9.78 10.73
CA ALA A 316 -6.56 -10.87 9.85
C ALA A 316 -5.40 -11.25 8.92
N ILE A 317 -5.42 -12.51 8.51
CA ILE A 317 -4.44 -13.09 7.59
C ILE A 317 -5.16 -13.91 6.53
N SER A 318 -4.80 -13.71 5.26
CA SER A 318 -5.26 -14.55 4.16
C SER A 318 -4.22 -15.59 3.76
N SER A 319 -4.70 -16.66 3.12
CA SER A 319 -3.86 -17.69 2.51
C SER A 319 -3.99 -17.67 0.99
N GLN A 320 -2.86 -17.83 0.30
CA GLN A 320 -2.79 -18.08 -1.15
C GLN A 320 -2.86 -19.57 -1.49
N ASN A 321 -2.98 -20.48 -0.50
CA ASN A 321 -3.03 -21.91 -0.77
C ASN A 321 -4.45 -22.33 -1.21
N PRO A 322 -4.66 -22.73 -2.48
CA PRO A 322 -5.98 -23.13 -2.98
C PRO A 322 -6.50 -24.43 -2.33
N ALA A 323 -5.64 -25.19 -1.64
CA ALA A 323 -6.01 -26.44 -0.98
C ALA A 323 -7.00 -26.25 0.18
N ARG A 324 -7.16 -25.03 0.72
CA ARG A 324 -8.09 -24.74 1.83
C ARG A 324 -9.31 -23.91 1.41
N GLY A 325 -9.38 -23.46 0.16
CA GLY A 325 -10.41 -22.53 -0.30
C GLY A 325 -10.05 -21.08 0.01
N ALA A 326 -10.96 -20.15 -0.30
CA ALA A 326 -10.79 -18.74 0.01
C ALA A 326 -11.13 -18.50 1.49
N VAL A 327 -10.10 -18.46 2.33
CA VAL A 327 -10.23 -18.35 3.79
C VAL A 327 -9.43 -17.16 4.32
N ILE A 328 -10.04 -16.42 5.25
CA ILE A 328 -9.40 -15.39 6.06
C ILE A 328 -9.43 -15.83 7.52
N GLN A 329 -8.28 -15.83 8.19
CA GLN A 329 -8.16 -16.14 9.61
C GLN A 329 -8.13 -14.84 10.40
N VAL A 330 -9.06 -14.66 11.34
CA VAL A 330 -9.10 -13.50 12.23
C VAL A 330 -8.56 -13.89 13.60
N TYR A 331 -7.69 -13.03 14.12
CA TYR A 331 -7.00 -13.20 15.39
C TYR A 331 -7.26 -12.01 16.30
N ASN A 332 -7.21 -12.26 17.61
CA ASN A 332 -7.16 -11.22 18.63
C ASN A 332 -5.78 -11.24 19.28
N LEU A 333 -5.09 -10.11 19.31
CA LEU A 333 -3.73 -9.98 19.83
C LEU A 333 -3.63 -10.38 21.30
N ASN A 334 -4.66 -10.11 22.11
CA ASN A 334 -4.69 -10.49 23.53
C ASN A 334 -4.72 -12.01 23.72
N PHE A 335 -5.14 -12.74 22.68
CA PHE A 335 -5.24 -14.20 22.64
C PHE A 335 -4.55 -14.75 21.39
N ALA A 336 -3.39 -14.21 21.02
CA ALA A 336 -2.72 -14.53 19.74
C ALA A 336 -2.37 -16.03 19.56
N SER A 337 -2.27 -16.80 20.65
CA SER A 337 -2.05 -18.25 20.64
C SER A 337 -3.33 -19.08 20.53
N ALA A 338 -4.51 -18.46 20.64
CA ALA A 338 -5.79 -19.13 20.49
C ALA A 338 -6.03 -19.55 19.03
N GLN A 339 -6.89 -20.54 18.83
CA GLN A 339 -7.28 -20.96 17.49
C GLN A 339 -8.01 -19.79 16.80
N PRO A 340 -7.58 -19.36 15.59
CA PRO A 340 -8.25 -18.27 14.88
C PRO A 340 -9.66 -18.66 14.49
N ASN A 341 -10.51 -17.65 14.28
CA ASN A 341 -11.81 -17.83 13.66
C ASN A 341 -11.64 -17.83 12.12
N PRO A 342 -11.83 -18.96 11.43
CA PRO A 342 -11.70 -19.02 9.97
C PRO A 342 -12.99 -18.56 9.29
N LEU A 343 -12.89 -17.53 8.46
CA LEU A 343 -13.97 -17.03 7.62
C LEU A 343 -13.81 -17.61 6.22
N VAL A 344 -14.70 -18.52 5.84
CA VAL A 344 -14.67 -19.21 4.54
C VAL A 344 -15.55 -18.45 3.56
N LEU A 345 -14.93 -17.82 2.55
CA LEU A 345 -15.61 -17.01 1.54
C LEU A 345 -16.05 -17.85 0.34
N SER A 346 -15.26 -18.85 -0.02
CA SER A 346 -15.55 -19.74 -1.14
C SER A 346 -14.78 -21.06 -1.02
N PRO A 347 -15.36 -22.16 -1.53
CA PRO A 347 -14.70 -23.47 -1.49
C PRO A 347 -13.51 -23.55 -2.45
N ARG A 348 -12.75 -24.64 -2.35
CA ARG A 348 -11.66 -24.98 -3.27
C ARG A 348 -12.18 -25.05 -4.71
N PRO A 349 -11.36 -24.69 -5.72
CA PRO A 349 -9.94 -24.30 -5.63
C PRO A 349 -9.70 -22.79 -5.48
N GLN A 350 -10.73 -22.01 -5.11
CA GLN A 350 -10.58 -20.56 -5.00
C GLN A 350 -9.70 -20.17 -3.81
N PHE A 351 -9.08 -19.00 -3.87
CA PHE A 351 -8.30 -18.42 -2.78
C PHE A 351 -8.50 -16.90 -2.73
N VAL A 352 -8.14 -16.28 -1.61
CA VAL A 352 -8.25 -14.83 -1.43
C VAL A 352 -7.09 -14.16 -2.15
N ARG A 353 -7.41 -13.40 -3.21
CA ARG A 353 -6.43 -12.66 -3.98
C ARG A 353 -5.90 -11.47 -3.21
N ASP A 354 -6.78 -10.70 -2.59
CA ASP A 354 -6.42 -9.56 -1.76
C ASP A 354 -7.55 -9.28 -0.76
N PHE A 355 -7.24 -8.65 0.37
CA PHE A 355 -8.25 -8.25 1.35
C PHE A 355 -7.78 -7.08 2.20
N ASP A 356 -8.73 -6.35 2.77
CA ASP A 356 -8.45 -5.36 3.81
C ASP A 356 -9.69 -5.04 4.66
N PHE A 357 -9.48 -4.38 5.80
CA PHE A 357 -10.55 -3.87 6.65
C PHE A 357 -11.13 -2.57 6.11
N LEU A 358 -12.44 -2.39 6.22
CA LEU A 358 -13.08 -1.10 5.96
C LEU A 358 -12.90 -0.16 7.16
N SER A 359 -12.82 1.14 6.89
CA SER A 359 -12.79 2.20 7.92
C SER A 359 -14.19 2.70 8.31
N LEU A 360 -15.23 1.92 8.05
CA LEU A 360 -16.61 2.28 8.42
C LEU A 360 -16.82 2.16 9.93
N PRO A 361 -17.60 3.08 10.54
CA PRO A 361 -17.95 2.98 11.96
C PRO A 361 -18.86 1.77 12.24
N GLY A 362 -18.84 1.29 13.48
CA GLY A 362 -19.63 0.15 13.92
C GLY A 362 -18.86 -1.17 13.85
N ILE A 363 -19.57 -2.27 13.56
CA ILE A 363 -18.96 -3.60 13.50
C ILE A 363 -17.90 -3.64 12.39
N PRO A 364 -16.69 -4.15 12.66
CA PRO A 364 -15.64 -4.22 11.65
C PRO A 364 -16.06 -5.06 10.46
N ARG A 365 -15.75 -4.56 9.28
CA ARG A 365 -16.03 -5.24 8.02
C ARG A 365 -14.74 -5.49 7.26
N ILE A 366 -14.70 -6.61 6.57
CA ILE A 366 -13.62 -6.97 5.65
C ILE A 366 -14.17 -6.89 4.23
N ALA A 367 -13.39 -6.28 3.35
CA ALA A 367 -13.52 -6.41 1.92
C ALA A 367 -12.50 -7.44 1.43
N ALA A 368 -12.91 -8.42 0.63
CA ALA A 368 -12.05 -9.50 0.16
C ALA A 368 -12.34 -9.87 -1.29
N ALA A 369 -11.29 -9.97 -2.10
CA ALA A 369 -11.36 -10.33 -3.51
C ALA A 369 -11.17 -11.84 -3.71
N VAL A 370 -12.14 -12.48 -4.35
CA VAL A 370 -12.10 -13.89 -4.74
C VAL A 370 -12.53 -14.02 -6.19
N GLY A 371 -11.59 -14.35 -7.07
CA GLY A 371 -11.85 -14.42 -8.52
C GLY A 371 -12.29 -13.05 -9.06
N LYS A 372 -13.55 -12.96 -9.50
CA LYS A 372 -14.15 -11.71 -10.02
C LYS A 372 -15.04 -10.98 -9.01
N THR A 373 -15.21 -11.53 -7.82
CA THR A 373 -16.20 -11.05 -6.85
C THR A 373 -15.48 -10.42 -5.67
N LEU A 374 -15.92 -9.21 -5.30
CA LEU A 374 -15.59 -8.57 -4.04
C LEU A 374 -16.65 -8.95 -3.00
N HIS A 375 -16.23 -9.57 -1.91
CA HIS A 375 -17.07 -9.86 -0.75
C HIS A 375 -16.86 -8.79 0.31
N VAL A 376 -17.95 -8.21 0.83
CA VAL A 376 -17.93 -7.31 1.99
C VAL A 376 -18.81 -7.88 3.09
N PHE A 377 -18.23 -8.23 4.23
CA PHE A 377 -18.92 -8.90 5.33
C PHE A 377 -18.41 -8.41 6.68
N ALA A 378 -19.22 -8.57 7.73
CA ALA A 378 -18.86 -8.21 9.10
C ALA A 378 -18.14 -9.37 9.82
N ILE A 379 -17.23 -9.06 10.75
CA ILE A 379 -16.49 -10.07 11.52
C ILE A 379 -16.99 -10.27 12.96
N GLY A 380 -18.19 -9.77 13.28
CA GLY A 380 -18.85 -9.90 14.57
C GLY A 380 -20.38 -9.82 14.44
N GLU A 381 -21.09 -10.10 15.54
CA GLU A 381 -22.55 -9.96 15.66
C GLU A 381 -22.91 -8.57 16.24
N GLU A 382 -24.12 -8.07 15.93
CA GLU A 382 -24.68 -6.81 16.48
C GLU A 382 -25.00 -6.89 17.97
#